data_AF-A0A928SYF0-F1
#
_entry.id   AF-A0A928SYF0-F1
#
_cell.length_a   1.000
_cell.length_b   1.000
_cell.length_c   1.000
_cell.angle_alpha   90.00
_cell.angle_beta   90.00
_cell.angle_gamma   90.00
#
_symmetry.space_group_name_H-M   'P 1'
#
loop_
_entity.id
_entity.type
_entity.pdbx_description
1 polymer ?
#
loop_
_entity_poly.entity_id
_entity_poly.type
_entity_poly.pdbx_seq_one_letter_code
_entity_poly.pdbx_strand_id
1 'polypeptide(L)'
;MRLGLIGPANDADELLERAVRFLSREHSVHRAVYLGLDSALERVVGALASRAVGDDPNVSAVWQRAALRCSQASPPELDQFLEAERERLSLMVFGALPGADTRLVELLNGKVAVMIHDKGLLDEDDIASATYLVFGKSQEPMVKPIGSRWFLSPGPLDAFGIMLLEDGPGGVELSLFDNECRLARRQRLVSQASARLKVQA
;
A
#
# COMPACT_ATOMS: atom_id res chain seq x y z
N MET A 1 7.22 9.81 -4.09
CA MET A 1 6.53 8.51 -4.01
C MET A 1 5.26 8.65 -3.19
N ARG A 2 4.23 7.83 -3.48
CA ARG A 2 3.02 7.67 -2.66
C ARG A 2 2.85 6.18 -2.38
N LEU A 3 3.00 5.79 -1.11
CA LEU A 3 2.87 4.41 -0.64
C LEU A 3 1.57 4.27 0.15
N GLY A 4 0.64 3.48 -0.35
CA GLY A 4 -0.53 3.03 0.39
C GLY A 4 -0.19 1.85 1.28
N LEU A 5 -0.77 1.80 2.47
CA LEU A 5 -0.64 0.71 3.42
C LEU A 5 -2.05 0.34 3.86
N ILE A 6 -2.41 -0.93 3.72
CA ILE A 6 -3.71 -1.45 4.11
C ILE A 6 -3.52 -2.42 5.25
N GLY A 7 -4.25 -2.22 6.34
CA GLY A 7 -4.27 -3.11 7.49
C GLY A 7 -4.93 -4.45 7.18
N PRO A 8 -4.78 -5.47 8.06
CA PRO A 8 -5.47 -6.74 7.92
C PRO A 8 -6.99 -6.55 7.82
N ALA A 9 -7.61 -7.25 6.85
CA ALA A 9 -9.03 -7.12 6.57
C ALA A 9 -9.92 -8.00 7.47
N ASN A 10 -9.37 -9.09 8.05
CA ASN A 10 -10.14 -10.03 8.89
C ASN A 10 -11.44 -10.48 8.21
N ASP A 11 -11.35 -10.95 6.97
CA ASP A 11 -12.46 -11.39 6.12
C ASP A 11 -13.44 -10.27 5.66
N ALA A 12 -13.11 -9.00 5.86
CA ALA A 12 -13.89 -7.87 5.35
C ALA A 12 -13.52 -7.49 3.90
N ASP A 13 -13.73 -8.41 2.95
CA ASP A 13 -13.39 -8.24 1.53
C ASP A 13 -14.04 -6.99 0.91
N GLU A 14 -15.26 -6.61 1.34
CA GLU A 14 -15.95 -5.38 0.89
C GLU A 14 -15.23 -4.09 1.30
N LEU A 15 -14.71 -4.05 2.54
CA LEU A 15 -13.93 -2.91 3.03
C LEU A 15 -12.59 -2.84 2.31
N LEU A 16 -11.98 -4.00 2.05
CA LEU A 16 -10.73 -4.09 1.29
C LEU A 16 -10.91 -3.63 -0.16
N GLU A 17 -12.00 -4.02 -0.83
CA GLU A 17 -12.32 -3.50 -2.17
C GLU A 17 -12.43 -1.96 -2.16
N ARG A 18 -13.12 -1.40 -1.17
CA ARG A 18 -13.24 0.06 -1.02
C ARG A 18 -11.88 0.72 -0.85
N ALA A 19 -11.03 0.19 0.03
CA ALA A 19 -9.68 0.70 0.25
C ALA A 19 -8.82 0.64 -1.02
N VAL A 20 -8.89 -0.47 -1.78
CA VAL A 20 -8.17 -0.64 -3.05
C VAL A 20 -8.63 0.41 -4.07
N ARG A 21 -9.94 0.61 -4.23
CA ARG A 21 -10.49 1.62 -5.15
C ARG A 21 -10.11 3.04 -4.72
N PHE A 22 -10.18 3.34 -3.44
CA PHE A 22 -9.81 4.63 -2.87
C PHE A 22 -8.35 4.97 -3.16
N LEU A 23 -7.43 4.04 -2.86
CA LEU A 23 -6.00 4.24 -3.09
C LEU A 23 -5.64 4.33 -4.58
N SER A 24 -6.28 3.54 -5.45
CA SER A 24 -5.98 3.56 -6.88
C SER A 24 -6.59 4.75 -7.61
N ARG A 25 -7.87 5.06 -7.36
CA ARG A 25 -8.62 6.08 -8.11
C ARG A 25 -8.45 7.48 -7.54
N GLU A 26 -8.51 7.65 -6.22
CA GLU A 26 -8.50 8.97 -5.59
C GLU A 26 -7.09 9.44 -5.24
N HIS A 27 -6.22 8.52 -4.82
CA HIS A 27 -4.85 8.85 -4.41
C HIS A 27 -3.77 8.48 -5.43
N SER A 28 -4.09 7.69 -6.47
CA SER A 28 -3.16 7.27 -7.51
C SER A 28 -1.82 6.83 -6.91
N VAL A 29 -1.87 5.90 -5.95
CA VAL A 29 -0.68 5.40 -5.26
C VAL A 29 0.28 4.75 -6.25
N HIS A 30 1.58 4.91 -6.00
CA HIS A 30 2.62 4.29 -6.84
C HIS A 30 2.81 2.82 -6.45
N ARG A 31 2.55 2.52 -5.17
CA ARG A 31 2.58 1.19 -4.59
C ARG A 31 1.60 1.14 -3.42
N ALA A 32 0.99 -0.01 -3.21
CA ALA A 32 0.17 -0.29 -2.03
C ALA A 32 0.56 -1.64 -1.45
N VAL A 33 0.70 -1.71 -0.12
CA VAL A 33 1.03 -2.95 0.59
C VAL A 33 -0.08 -3.32 1.55
N TYR A 34 -0.67 -4.50 1.37
CA TYR A 34 -1.56 -5.12 2.33
C TYR A 34 -0.73 -5.84 3.41
N LEU A 35 -1.00 -5.50 4.66
CA LEU A 35 -0.23 -5.97 5.83
C LEU A 35 -0.88 -7.19 6.51
N GLY A 36 -1.97 -7.73 5.95
CA GLY A 36 -2.50 -9.03 6.32
C GLY A 36 -1.68 -10.18 5.73
N LEU A 37 -1.89 -11.39 6.26
CA LEU A 37 -1.22 -12.63 5.84
C LEU A 37 -2.18 -13.62 5.16
N ASP A 38 -3.45 -13.24 5.03
CA ASP A 38 -4.45 -13.99 4.29
C ASP A 38 -4.38 -13.67 2.79
N SER A 39 -5.17 -14.40 1.99
CA SER A 39 -5.27 -14.18 0.55
C SER A 39 -6.35 -13.16 0.16
N ALA A 40 -6.77 -12.27 1.07
CA ALA A 40 -7.89 -11.35 0.82
C ALA A 40 -7.56 -10.35 -0.30
N LEU A 41 -6.32 -9.84 -0.33
CA LEU A 41 -5.90 -8.91 -1.37
C LEU A 41 -5.94 -9.57 -2.76
N GLU A 42 -5.42 -10.78 -2.90
CA GLU A 42 -5.40 -11.50 -4.17
C GLU A 42 -6.83 -11.77 -4.67
N ARG A 43 -7.75 -12.16 -3.78
CA ARG A 43 -9.16 -12.34 -4.12
C ARG A 43 -9.79 -11.05 -4.61
N VAL A 44 -9.66 -9.97 -3.84
CA VAL A 44 -10.28 -8.67 -4.14
C VAL A 44 -9.70 -8.05 -5.42
N VAL A 45 -8.37 -8.01 -5.55
CA VAL A 45 -7.70 -7.49 -6.75
C VAL A 45 -8.01 -8.34 -7.97
N GLY A 46 -8.01 -9.67 -7.84
CA GLY A 46 -8.39 -10.58 -8.92
C GLY A 46 -9.84 -10.39 -9.39
N ALA A 47 -10.77 -10.24 -8.45
CA ALA A 47 -12.18 -9.96 -8.76
C ALA A 47 -12.39 -8.57 -9.39
N LEU A 48 -11.64 -7.57 -8.96
CA LEU A 48 -11.63 -6.23 -9.58
C LEU A 48 -11.09 -6.27 -11.01
N ALA A 49 -9.94 -6.93 -11.21
CA ALA A 49 -9.32 -7.06 -12.51
C ALA A 49 -10.21 -7.83 -13.50
N SER A 50 -10.84 -8.91 -13.04
CA SER A 50 -11.78 -9.70 -13.86
C SER A 50 -13.02 -8.89 -14.23
N ARG A 51 -13.55 -8.07 -13.32
CA ARG A 51 -14.65 -7.15 -13.64
C ARG A 51 -14.26 -6.08 -14.67
N ALA A 52 -13.00 -5.66 -14.69
CA ALA A 52 -12.52 -4.67 -15.65
C ALA A 52 -12.40 -5.26 -17.07
N VAL A 53 -11.77 -6.43 -17.22
CA VAL A 53 -11.38 -6.94 -18.56
C VAL A 53 -11.96 -8.31 -18.96
N GLY A 54 -12.77 -8.94 -18.10
CA GLY A 54 -13.38 -10.25 -18.33
C GLY A 54 -12.57 -11.43 -17.78
N ASP A 55 -12.78 -12.61 -18.38
CA ASP A 55 -12.42 -13.92 -17.79
C ASP A 55 -10.91 -14.16 -17.56
N ASP A 56 -10.03 -13.52 -18.33
CA ASP A 56 -8.58 -13.63 -18.14
C ASP A 56 -7.97 -12.24 -17.91
N PRO A 57 -7.76 -11.82 -16.64
CA PRO A 57 -7.14 -10.53 -16.31
C PRO A 57 -5.60 -10.56 -16.37
N ASN A 58 -4.98 -11.67 -16.78
CA ASN A 58 -3.53 -11.74 -16.82
C ASN A 58 -2.93 -10.77 -17.84
N VAL A 59 -1.74 -10.27 -17.53
CA VAL A 59 -0.95 -9.37 -18.40
C VAL A 59 -0.61 -10.05 -19.72
N SER A 60 -0.31 -11.36 -19.70
CA SER A 60 -0.01 -12.15 -20.90
C SER A 60 -1.17 -12.18 -21.90
N ALA A 61 -2.41 -12.10 -21.42
CA ALA A 61 -3.61 -12.16 -22.25
C ALA A 61 -4.02 -10.80 -22.86
N VAL A 62 -3.36 -9.69 -22.49
CA VAL A 62 -3.67 -8.35 -23.02
C VAL A 62 -3.65 -8.32 -24.55
N TRP A 63 -2.63 -8.92 -25.17
CA TRP A 63 -2.49 -8.93 -26.62
C TRP A 63 -3.61 -9.70 -27.31
N GLN A 64 -4.06 -10.80 -26.71
CA GLN A 64 -5.16 -11.60 -27.25
C GLN A 64 -6.48 -10.82 -27.16
N ARG A 65 -6.75 -10.16 -26.02
CA ARG A 65 -7.93 -9.29 -25.84
C ARG A 65 -7.92 -8.12 -26.83
N ALA A 66 -6.76 -7.47 -26.98
CA ALA A 66 -6.59 -6.36 -27.92
C ALA A 66 -6.77 -6.81 -29.38
N ALA A 67 -6.20 -7.94 -29.79
CA ALA A 67 -6.33 -8.47 -31.14
C ALA A 67 -7.78 -8.77 -31.51
N LEU A 68 -8.55 -9.35 -30.58
CA LEU A 68 -9.98 -9.60 -30.77
C LEU A 68 -10.74 -8.28 -30.95
N ARG A 69 -10.51 -7.29 -30.08
CA ARG A 69 -11.26 -6.04 -30.07
C ARG A 69 -10.91 -5.12 -31.24
N CYS A 70 -9.63 -4.95 -31.57
CA CYS A 70 -9.17 -4.05 -32.64
C CYS A 70 -9.63 -4.46 -34.05
N SER A 71 -9.97 -5.73 -34.26
CA SER A 71 -10.40 -6.21 -35.58
C SER A 71 -11.84 -5.81 -35.96
N GLN A 72 -12.68 -5.47 -34.97
CA GLN A 72 -14.12 -5.35 -35.15
C GLN A 72 -14.75 -4.15 -34.42
N ALA A 73 -14.02 -3.49 -33.51
CA ALA A 73 -14.57 -2.43 -32.66
C ALA A 73 -14.65 -1.07 -33.35
N SER A 74 -15.71 -0.33 -33.02
CA SER A 74 -15.84 1.10 -33.27
C SER A 74 -14.92 1.92 -32.35
N PRO A 75 -14.63 3.21 -32.66
CA PRO A 75 -13.81 4.05 -31.80
C PRO A 75 -14.27 4.13 -30.34
N PRO A 76 -15.57 4.33 -30.01
CA PRO A 76 -16.03 4.34 -28.62
C PRO A 76 -15.80 3.02 -27.88
N GLU A 77 -15.88 1.89 -28.59
CA GLU A 77 -15.59 0.58 -28.02
C GLU A 77 -14.11 0.36 -27.75
N LEU A 78 -13.23 0.98 -28.55
CA LEU A 78 -11.79 1.00 -28.30
C LEU A 78 -11.46 1.86 -27.07
N ASP A 79 -12.13 3.00 -26.91
CA ASP A 79 -11.96 3.86 -25.73
C ASP A 79 -12.35 3.10 -24.44
N GLN A 80 -13.51 2.44 -24.44
CA GLN A 80 -13.96 1.63 -23.31
C GLN A 80 -12.97 0.49 -22.99
N PHE A 81 -12.41 -0.15 -24.02
CA PHE A 81 -11.39 -1.18 -23.84
C PHE A 81 -10.11 -0.62 -23.20
N LEU A 82 -9.64 0.54 -23.65
CA LEU A 82 -8.46 1.18 -23.09
C LEU A 82 -8.67 1.62 -21.64
N GLU A 83 -9.86 2.13 -21.31
CA GLU A 83 -10.22 2.47 -19.93
C GLU A 83 -10.22 1.25 -19.01
N ALA A 84 -10.82 0.15 -19.46
CA ALA A 84 -10.82 -1.13 -18.74
C ALA A 84 -9.38 -1.66 -18.49
N GLU A 85 -8.52 -1.63 -19.50
CA GLU A 85 -7.12 -2.04 -19.36
C GLU A 85 -6.33 -1.10 -18.46
N ARG A 86 -6.61 0.20 -18.49
CA ARG A 86 -6.00 1.17 -17.55
C ARG A 86 -6.44 0.91 -16.12
N GLU A 87 -7.71 0.61 -15.89
CA GLU A 87 -8.21 0.20 -14.57
C GLU A 87 -7.46 -1.07 -14.09
N ARG A 88 -7.37 -2.10 -14.93
CA ARG A 88 -6.63 -3.33 -14.61
C ARG A 88 -5.16 -3.06 -14.29
N LEU A 89 -4.48 -2.21 -15.08
CA LEU A 89 -3.08 -1.83 -14.84
C LEU A 89 -2.93 -1.08 -13.50
N SER A 90 -3.88 -0.21 -13.15
CA SER A 90 -3.86 0.51 -11.87
C SER A 90 -3.86 -0.42 -10.65
N LEU A 91 -4.38 -1.64 -10.80
CA LEU A 91 -4.41 -2.65 -9.73
C LEU A 91 -3.07 -3.37 -9.55
N MET A 92 -2.13 -3.28 -10.50
CA MET A 92 -0.82 -3.93 -10.38
C MET A 92 0.10 -3.30 -9.33
N VAL A 93 -0.27 -2.13 -8.79
CA VAL A 93 0.50 -1.45 -7.74
C VAL A 93 0.29 -2.09 -6.36
N PHE A 94 -0.71 -2.96 -6.21
CA PHE A 94 -1.04 -3.62 -4.95
C PHE A 94 -0.26 -4.94 -4.80
N GLY A 95 0.32 -5.14 -3.62
CA GLY A 95 0.90 -6.42 -3.22
C GLY A 95 0.66 -6.70 -1.74
N ALA A 96 0.66 -7.97 -1.35
CA ALA A 96 0.63 -8.37 0.05
C ALA A 96 2.04 -8.54 0.59
N LEU A 97 2.17 -8.67 1.91
CA LEU A 97 3.42 -9.15 2.50
C LEU A 97 3.72 -10.58 2.00
N PRO A 98 5.00 -10.95 1.80
CA PRO A 98 5.35 -12.25 1.23
C PRO A 98 5.03 -13.45 2.15
N GLY A 99 4.81 -13.21 3.44
CA GLY A 99 4.63 -14.23 4.46
C GLY A 99 4.93 -13.71 5.88
N ALA A 100 4.62 -14.52 6.88
CA ALA A 100 4.66 -14.14 8.30
C ALA A 100 6.03 -13.66 8.78
N ASP A 101 7.09 -14.38 8.40
CA ASP A 101 8.48 -14.11 8.82
C ASP A 101 9.27 -13.30 7.79
N THR A 102 8.59 -12.78 6.77
CA THR A 102 9.23 -12.01 5.71
C THR A 102 8.91 -10.54 5.86
N ARG A 103 9.89 -9.72 5.46
CA ARG A 103 9.79 -8.27 5.47
C ARG A 103 9.92 -7.74 4.05
N LEU A 104 9.19 -6.67 3.80
CA LEU A 104 9.25 -5.94 2.56
C LEU A 104 9.92 -4.60 2.85
N VAL A 105 10.90 -4.24 2.02
CA VAL A 105 11.69 -3.02 2.20
C VAL A 105 11.39 -2.06 1.05
N GLU A 106 11.17 -0.79 1.39
CA GLU A 106 11.00 0.31 0.45
C GLU A 106 11.82 1.54 0.85
N LEU A 107 11.98 2.47 -0.10
CA LEU A 107 12.58 3.77 0.15
C LEU A 107 11.51 4.87 0.10
N LEU A 108 11.33 5.58 1.20
CA LEU A 108 10.47 6.76 1.31
C LEU A 108 11.30 7.99 1.62
N ASN A 109 11.25 8.99 0.75
CA ASN A 109 12.03 10.21 0.83
C ASN A 109 13.52 9.95 1.14
N GLY A 110 14.10 8.94 0.45
CA GLY A 110 15.50 8.52 0.60
C GLY A 110 15.81 7.72 1.88
N LYS A 111 14.79 7.31 2.64
CA LYS A 111 14.96 6.56 3.90
C LYS A 111 14.28 5.21 3.85
N VAL A 112 14.85 4.26 4.58
CA VAL A 112 14.38 2.88 4.61
C VAL A 112 13.07 2.77 5.38
N ALA A 113 12.08 2.16 4.73
CA ALA A 113 10.82 1.71 5.31
C ALA A 113 10.78 0.18 5.28
N VAL A 114 10.67 -0.45 6.44
CA VAL A 114 10.50 -1.90 6.59
C VAL A 114 9.05 -2.17 6.96
N MET A 115 8.40 -3.05 6.20
CA MET A 115 7.03 -3.49 6.39
C MET A 115 7.01 -4.97 6.78
N ILE A 116 6.32 -5.30 7.86
CA ILE A 116 6.17 -6.65 8.38
C ILE A 116 4.75 -6.89 8.89
N HIS A 117 4.32 -8.13 9.11
CA HIS A 117 3.04 -8.37 9.75
C HIS A 117 3.14 -8.16 11.27
N ASP A 118 3.98 -8.96 11.94
CA ASP A 118 4.17 -8.90 13.39
C ASP A 118 5.46 -8.15 13.74
N LYS A 119 5.34 -7.02 14.44
CA LYS A 119 6.48 -6.25 14.92
C LYS A 119 7.39 -7.01 15.89
N GLY A 120 6.88 -8.08 16.51
CA GLY A 120 7.66 -8.96 17.39
C GLY A 120 8.73 -9.76 16.66
N LEU A 121 8.69 -9.80 15.33
CA LEU A 121 9.67 -10.48 14.47
C LEU A 121 10.77 -9.54 13.97
N LEU A 122 10.75 -8.26 14.35
CA LEU A 122 11.81 -7.31 14.00
C LEU A 122 13.09 -7.66 14.77
N ASP A 123 14.18 -7.82 14.04
CA ASP A 123 15.52 -8.01 14.61
C ASP A 123 16.26 -6.67 14.82
N GLU A 124 17.45 -6.74 15.44
CA GLU A 124 18.26 -5.55 15.72
C GLU A 124 18.72 -4.83 14.45
N ASP A 125 18.97 -5.56 13.36
CA ASP A 125 19.45 -5.02 12.09
C ASP A 125 18.34 -4.28 11.34
N ASP A 126 17.12 -4.83 11.35
CA ASP A 126 15.91 -4.20 10.83
C ASP A 126 15.66 -2.87 11.54
N ILE A 127 15.72 -2.91 12.88
CA ILE A 127 15.55 -1.71 13.68
C ILE A 127 16.69 -0.74 13.39
N ALA A 128 17.95 -1.18 13.38
CA ALA A 128 19.10 -0.30 13.19
C ALA A 128 19.03 0.48 11.88
N SER A 129 18.64 -0.17 10.79
CA SER A 129 18.67 0.35 9.43
C SER A 129 17.42 1.14 9.00
N ALA A 130 16.25 0.86 9.59
CA ALA A 130 14.99 1.49 9.20
C ALA A 130 14.75 2.86 9.85
N THR A 131 14.18 3.79 9.08
CA THR A 131 13.56 5.01 9.64
C THR A 131 12.08 4.78 9.91
N TYR A 132 11.39 4.04 9.03
CA TYR A 132 9.98 3.74 9.15
C TYR A 132 9.80 2.23 9.36
N LEU A 133 9.23 1.85 10.49
CA LEU A 133 8.89 0.47 10.85
C LEU A 133 7.37 0.35 10.80
N VAL A 134 6.86 -0.29 9.75
CA VAL A 134 5.44 -0.44 9.48
C VAL A 134 5.02 -1.87 9.81
N PHE A 135 3.93 -2.04 10.55
CA PHE A 135 3.44 -3.38 10.88
C PHE A 135 1.91 -3.53 10.83
N GLY A 136 1.45 -4.73 10.46
CA GLY A 136 0.04 -5.07 10.30
C GLY A 136 -0.68 -5.46 11.60
N LYS A 137 -0.03 -6.28 12.44
CA LYS A 137 -0.60 -6.82 13.67
C LYS A 137 -0.68 -5.73 14.75
N SER A 138 -1.82 -5.07 14.81
CA SER A 138 -2.17 -4.07 15.81
C SER A 138 -3.68 -4.06 16.03
N GLN A 139 -4.12 -3.73 17.24
CA GLN A 139 -5.56 -3.55 17.52
C GLN A 139 -6.04 -2.13 17.18
N GLU A 140 -5.11 -1.18 17.09
CA GLU A 140 -5.39 0.23 16.84
C GLU A 140 -4.35 0.81 15.87
N PRO A 141 -4.68 1.87 15.12
CA PRO A 141 -3.71 2.60 14.34
C PRO A 141 -2.62 3.19 15.24
N MET A 142 -1.38 3.13 14.77
CA MET A 142 -0.23 3.61 15.53
C MET A 142 0.64 4.52 14.67
N VAL A 143 1.00 5.67 15.24
CA VAL A 143 1.97 6.61 14.65
C VAL A 143 2.81 7.15 15.80
N LYS A 144 3.94 6.50 16.10
CA LYS A 144 4.75 6.77 17.30
C LYS A 144 6.22 6.94 16.96
N PRO A 145 6.85 8.07 17.34
CA PRO A 145 8.29 8.21 17.25
C PRO A 145 8.98 7.51 18.42
N ILE A 146 10.07 6.79 18.14
CA ILE A 146 10.96 6.19 19.15
C ILE A 146 12.40 6.44 18.70
N GLY A 147 13.09 7.35 19.40
CA GLY A 147 14.40 7.82 18.98
C GLY A 147 14.34 8.49 17.60
N SER A 148 15.17 8.03 16.67
CA SER A 148 15.20 8.51 15.28
C SER A 148 14.17 7.85 14.35
N ARG A 149 13.31 6.98 14.88
CA ARG A 149 12.47 6.06 14.09
C ARG A 149 11.00 6.31 14.31
N TRP A 150 10.22 5.92 13.33
CA TRP A 150 8.77 5.95 13.36
C TRP A 150 8.23 4.54 13.31
N PHE A 151 7.45 4.17 14.32
CA PHE A 151 6.69 2.94 14.35
C PHE A 151 5.25 3.25 13.92
N LEU A 152 4.83 2.59 12.85
CA LEU A 152 3.62 2.88 12.12
C LEU A 152 2.77 1.62 12.00
N SER A 153 1.46 1.77 12.17
CA SER A 153 0.48 0.74 11.84
C SER A 153 -0.81 1.43 11.40
N PRO A 154 -1.43 1.00 10.28
CA PRO A 154 -2.76 1.49 9.92
C PRO A 154 -3.87 0.96 10.85
N GLY A 155 -3.56 -0.04 11.70
CA GLY A 155 -4.58 -0.77 12.46
C GLY A 155 -5.38 -1.75 11.58
N PRO A 156 -6.38 -2.44 12.14
CA PRO A 156 -7.27 -3.30 11.36
C PRO A 156 -8.23 -2.49 10.49
N LEU A 157 -8.67 -3.08 9.37
CA LEU A 157 -9.51 -2.43 8.38
C LEU A 157 -10.98 -2.28 8.79
N ASP A 158 -11.42 -2.95 9.85
CA ASP A 158 -12.79 -2.85 10.37
C ASP A 158 -13.07 -1.53 11.10
N ALA A 159 -12.03 -0.82 11.56
CA ALA A 159 -12.14 0.49 12.19
C ALA A 159 -11.31 1.57 11.47
N PHE A 160 -10.07 1.24 11.11
CA PHE A 160 -9.16 2.14 10.41
C PHE A 160 -8.62 1.44 9.16
N GLY A 161 -7.32 1.15 9.14
CA GLY A 161 -6.73 0.21 8.20
C GLY A 161 -6.28 0.82 6.88
N ILE A 162 -6.31 2.14 6.69
CA ILE A 162 -5.70 2.77 5.51
C ILE A 162 -4.73 3.85 5.94
N MET A 163 -3.46 3.71 5.56
CA MET A 163 -2.42 4.71 5.77
C MET A 163 -1.76 5.06 4.43
N LEU A 164 -1.60 6.35 4.17
CA LEU A 164 -0.92 6.87 3.00
C LEU A 164 0.34 7.61 3.45
N LEU A 165 1.49 7.21 2.89
CA LEU A 165 2.78 7.86 3.09
C LEU A 165 3.20 8.53 1.78
N GLU A 166 3.37 9.85 1.81
CA GLU A 166 3.71 10.64 0.64
C GLU A 166 5.04 11.36 0.86
N ASP A 167 5.93 11.27 -0.12
CA ASP A 167 7.14 12.09 -0.12
C ASP A 167 6.75 13.57 -0.23
N GLY A 168 7.28 14.38 0.67
CA GLY A 168 7.07 15.82 0.67
C GLY A 168 8.38 16.59 0.89
N PRO A 169 8.36 17.91 0.64
CA PRO A 169 9.50 18.76 0.93
C PRO A 169 9.81 18.73 2.44
N GLY A 170 10.97 18.15 2.79
CA GLY A 170 11.45 18.06 4.17
C GLY A 170 10.95 16.86 4.99
N GLY A 171 10.28 15.87 4.40
CA GLY A 171 9.86 14.67 5.15
C GLY A 171 8.86 13.78 4.41
N VAL A 172 8.18 12.93 5.17
CA VAL A 172 7.06 12.12 4.67
C VAL A 172 5.78 12.68 5.29
N GLU A 173 4.77 12.95 4.48
CA GLU A 173 3.42 13.24 4.93
C GLU A 173 2.67 11.92 5.16
N LEU A 174 2.16 11.72 6.37
CA LEU A 174 1.30 10.60 6.71
C LEU A 174 -0.14 11.07 6.76
N SER A 175 -1.02 10.34 6.08
CA SER A 175 -2.47 10.43 6.24
C SER A 175 -3.02 9.07 6.67
N LEU A 176 -3.86 9.05 7.68
CA LEU A 176 -4.58 7.86 8.16
C LEU A 176 -6.07 8.07 7.90
N PHE A 177 -6.70 7.06 7.33
CA PHE A 177 -8.12 7.08 7.02
C PHE A 177 -8.85 5.97 7.78
N ASP A 178 -10.13 6.19 8.04
CA ASP A 178 -11.03 5.15 8.53
C ASP A 178 -11.45 4.18 7.43
N ASN A 179 -12.21 3.16 7.81
CA ASN A 179 -12.78 2.14 6.91
C ASN A 179 -13.85 2.70 5.93
N GLU A 180 -14.31 3.94 6.12
CA GLU A 180 -15.10 4.71 5.16
C GLU A 180 -14.26 5.65 4.29
N CYS A 181 -12.93 5.54 4.34
CA CYS A 181 -11.98 6.36 3.60
C CYS A 181 -12.02 7.86 3.98
N ARG A 182 -12.51 8.20 5.17
CA ARG A 182 -12.49 9.56 5.70
C ARG A 182 -11.18 9.80 6.43
N LEU A 183 -10.61 10.99 6.25
CA LEU A 183 -9.35 11.36 6.88
C LEU A 183 -9.51 11.44 8.40
N ALA A 184 -8.88 10.52 9.13
CA ALA A 184 -8.88 10.48 10.58
C ALA A 184 -7.71 11.27 11.19
N ARG A 185 -6.53 11.21 10.55
CA ARG A 185 -5.33 11.91 11.03
C ARG A 185 -4.41 12.28 9.88
N ARG A 186 -3.78 13.44 9.97
CA ARG A 186 -2.68 13.84 9.09
C ARG A 186 -1.50 14.33 9.90
N GLN A 187 -0.28 13.92 9.56
CA GLN A 187 0.93 14.29 10.27
C GLN A 187 2.17 14.25 9.37
N ARG A 188 3.02 15.27 9.49
CA ARG A 188 4.37 15.22 8.90
C ARG A 188 5.32 14.43 9.79
N LEU A 189 5.95 13.40 9.22
CA LEU A 189 6.96 12.57 9.87
C LEU A 189 8.34 13.22 9.69
N VAL A 190 8.72 14.06 10.66
CA VAL A 190 10.05 14.66 10.71
C VAL A 190 10.97 13.72 11.49
N SER A 191 12.05 13.25 10.88
CA SER A 191 13.12 12.57 11.62
C SER A 191 14.07 13.62 12.18
N GLN A 192 14.31 13.62 13.49
CA GLN A 192 15.43 14.40 14.03
C GLN A 192 16.75 13.75 13.58
N ALA A 193 17.66 14.55 13.02
CA ALA A 193 19.02 14.10 12.79
C ALA A 193 19.69 13.88 14.14
N SER A 194 20.05 12.65 14.47
CA SER A 194 20.89 12.36 15.64
C SER A 194 22.33 12.79 15.35
N ALA A 195 22.63 14.07 15.50
CA ALA A 195 24.01 14.54 15.52
C ALA A 195 24.64 14.11 16.85
N ARG A 196 25.21 12.90 16.92
CA ARG A 196 26.15 12.55 18.00
C ARG A 196 27.49 13.24 17.70
N LEU A 197 27.62 14.47 18.17
CA LEU A 197 28.92 15.15 18.28
C LEU A 197 29.76 14.37 19.31
N LYS A 198 30.75 13.59 18.84
CA LYS A 198 31.82 13.11 19.69
C LYS A 198 32.86 14.23 19.83
N VAL A 199 32.92 14.85 21.01
CA VAL A 199 34.06 15.69 21.40
C VAL A 199 35.16 14.73 21.85
N GLN A 200 36.26 14.66 21.11
CA GLN A 200 37.51 14.08 21.62
C GLN A 200 38.18 15.15 22.50
N ALA A 201 38.40 14.81 23.76
CA ALA A 201 39.27 15.55 24.67
C ALA A 201 40.66 14.89 24.68
#